data_AF-A0A6U1SC81-F1
#
_entry.id   AF-A0A6U1SC81-F1
#
_cell.length_a   1.000
_cell.length_b   1.000
_cell.length_c   1.000
_cell.angle_alpha   90.00
_cell.angle_beta   90.00
_cell.angle_gamma   90.00
#
_symmetry.space_group_name_H-M   'P 1'
#
loop_
_entity.id
_entity.type
_entity.pdbx_description
1 polymer ?
#
loop_
_entity_poly.entity_id
_entity_poly.type
_entity_poly.pdbx_seq_one_letter_code
_entity_poly.pdbx_strand_id
1 'polypeptide(L)'
;VKDWMKHESPLVREAACWVTGLVLRSVVELREYRSVLLKCMRATEDARVHLALGQALSDAARRHDNLFLCKAGLPLLDGALMLVVTTSPQHTFQLFLWHALQRQDEDGLREYMRLAEGENGTIMMSLITKRLAKLPVVDEEEGT
;
A
#
# COMPACT_ATOMS: atom_id res chain seq x y z
N VAL A 1 -0.13 2.08 19.16
CA VAL A 1 -0.29 1.43 17.83
C VAL A 1 1.02 0.81 17.34
N LYS A 2 2.08 1.59 17.16
CA LYS A 2 3.38 1.11 16.63
C LYS A 2 3.95 -0.12 17.35
N ASP A 3 3.83 -0.21 18.66
CA ASP A 3 4.31 -1.37 19.42
C ASP A 3 3.38 -2.59 19.31
N TRP A 4 2.08 -2.37 19.12
CA TRP A 4 1.12 -3.44 18.88
C TRP A 4 1.36 -4.12 17.53
N MET A 5 1.83 -3.38 16.52
CA MET A 5 2.24 -3.97 15.24
C MET A 5 3.49 -4.86 15.34
N LYS A 6 4.22 -4.82 16.45
CA LYS A 6 5.37 -5.71 16.72
C LYS A 6 5.01 -6.89 17.63
N HIS A 7 3.76 -6.96 18.07
CA HIS A 7 3.30 -7.97 19.02
C HIS A 7 3.36 -9.37 18.40
N GLU A 8 3.54 -10.42 19.20
CA GLU A 8 3.67 -11.81 18.72
C GLU A 8 2.37 -12.37 18.16
N SER A 9 1.24 -12.02 18.77
CA SER A 9 -0.10 -12.39 18.28
C SER A 9 -0.46 -11.67 16.97
N PRO A 10 -0.79 -12.41 15.89
CA PRO A 10 -1.27 -11.84 14.63
C PRO A 10 -2.54 -10.99 14.79
N LEU A 11 -3.44 -11.35 15.72
CA LEU A 11 -4.68 -10.60 15.97
C LEU A 11 -4.40 -9.19 16.49
N VAL A 12 -3.38 -9.03 17.33
CA VAL A 12 -2.98 -7.72 17.85
C VAL A 12 -2.33 -6.88 16.73
N ARG A 13 -1.55 -7.50 15.86
CA ARG A 13 -0.97 -6.83 14.68
C ARG A 13 -2.04 -6.43 13.68
N GLU A 14 -3.03 -7.28 13.44
CA GLU A 14 -4.18 -7.01 12.57
C GLU A 14 -4.97 -5.79 13.06
N ALA A 15 -5.37 -5.79 14.34
CA ALA A 15 -6.05 -4.64 14.94
C ALA A 15 -5.21 -3.36 14.87
N ALA A 16 -3.89 -3.46 15.06
CA ALA A 16 -3.00 -2.33 14.93
C ALA A 16 -2.90 -1.81 13.48
N CYS A 17 -2.94 -2.71 12.48
CA CYS A 17 -2.94 -2.33 11.06
C CYS A 17 -4.18 -1.51 10.70
N TRP A 18 -5.37 -1.91 11.16
CA TRP A 18 -6.61 -1.15 10.98
C TRP A 18 -6.49 0.30 11.48
N VAL A 19 -5.95 0.48 12.69
CA VAL A 19 -5.77 1.82 13.28
C VAL A 19 -4.70 2.63 12.53
N THR A 20 -3.72 1.96 11.92
CA THR A 20 -2.59 2.63 11.26
C THR A 20 -3.04 3.48 10.08
N GLY A 21 -4.08 3.07 9.34
CA GLY A 21 -4.67 3.88 8.28
C GLY A 21 -5.17 5.23 8.78
N LEU A 22 -5.67 5.32 10.01
CA LEU A 22 -6.13 6.58 10.62
C LEU A 22 -4.99 7.46 11.14
N VAL A 23 -3.82 6.87 11.36
CA VAL A 23 -2.62 7.52 11.90
C VAL A 23 -1.76 8.10 10.79
N LEU A 24 -1.69 7.46 9.63
CA LEU A 24 -0.88 7.92 8.50
C LEU A 24 -1.55 9.11 7.79
N ARG A 25 -1.24 10.33 8.24
CA ARG A 25 -1.78 11.59 7.69
C ARG A 25 -0.72 12.48 7.07
N SER A 26 0.55 12.21 7.36
CA SER A 26 1.68 13.04 6.95
C SER A 26 2.92 12.20 6.65
N VAL A 27 3.85 12.78 5.89
CA VAL A 27 5.15 12.17 5.58
C VAL A 27 5.98 11.93 6.85
N VAL A 28 5.78 12.73 7.91
CA VAL A 28 6.47 12.55 9.20
C VAL A 28 6.04 11.25 9.86
N GLU A 29 4.74 11.02 9.98
CA GLU A 29 4.18 9.77 10.50
C GLU A 29 4.58 8.59 9.62
N LEU A 30 4.56 8.76 8.29
CA LEU A 30 4.98 7.72 7.36
C LEU A 30 6.43 7.28 7.62
N ARG A 31 7.37 8.24 7.80
CA ARG A 31 8.77 7.94 8.15
C ARG A 31 8.88 7.21 9.48
N GLU A 32 8.08 7.62 10.45
CA GLU A 32 8.10 7.02 11.78
C GLU A 32 7.62 5.55 11.74
N TYR A 33 6.55 5.27 11.00
CA TYR A 33 5.91 3.95 10.93
C TYR A 33 6.52 3.03 9.85
N ARG A 34 7.30 3.57 8.91
CA ARG A 34 7.86 2.85 7.76
C ARG A 34 8.46 1.49 8.12
N SER A 35 9.33 1.45 9.13
CA SER A 35 10.05 0.22 9.49
C SER A 35 9.14 -0.88 10.03
N VAL A 36 8.04 -0.52 10.70
CA VAL A 36 7.07 -1.50 11.22
C VAL A 36 6.07 -1.93 10.15
N LEU A 37 5.65 -0.99 9.29
CA LEU A 37 4.82 -1.29 8.12
C LEU A 37 5.51 -2.31 7.22
N LEU A 38 6.80 -2.10 6.89
CA LEU A 38 7.58 -3.03 6.08
C LEU A 38 7.70 -4.42 6.71
N LYS A 39 7.71 -4.53 8.05
CA LYS A 39 7.70 -5.84 8.72
C LYS A 39 6.37 -6.56 8.51
N CYS A 40 5.25 -5.84 8.63
CA CYS A 40 3.92 -6.37 8.36
C CYS A 40 3.66 -6.66 6.86
N MET A 41 4.55 -6.20 5.97
CA MET A 41 4.50 -6.50 4.53
C MET A 41 5.40 -7.67 4.11
N ARG A 42 6.01 -8.39 5.05
CA ARG A 42 6.81 -9.58 4.71
C ARG A 42 5.91 -10.67 4.15
N ALA A 43 6.37 -11.40 3.14
CA ALA A 43 5.61 -12.49 2.53
C ALA A 43 5.24 -13.63 3.51
N THR A 44 6.00 -13.76 4.61
CA THR A 44 5.78 -14.75 5.67
C THR A 44 4.81 -14.30 6.78
N GLU A 45 4.24 -13.10 6.67
CA GLU A 45 3.31 -12.57 7.67
C GLU A 45 1.90 -13.19 7.50
N ASP A 46 1.09 -13.14 8.55
CA ASP A 46 -0.28 -13.67 8.55
C ASP A 46 -1.17 -12.95 7.51
N ALA A 47 -1.94 -13.72 6.75
CA ALA A 47 -2.81 -13.20 5.69
C ALA A 47 -3.84 -12.17 6.18
N ARG A 48 -4.29 -12.27 7.44
CA ARG A 48 -5.21 -11.27 8.03
C ARG A 48 -4.52 -9.94 8.26
N VAL A 49 -3.26 -9.97 8.70
CA VAL A 49 -2.43 -8.77 8.86
C VAL A 49 -2.22 -8.11 7.50
N HIS A 50 -1.93 -8.89 6.45
CA HIS A 50 -1.85 -8.39 5.07
C HIS A 50 -3.15 -7.75 4.60
N LEU A 51 -4.29 -8.41 4.83
CA LEU A 51 -5.60 -7.88 4.44
C LEU A 51 -5.88 -6.53 5.13
N ALA A 52 -5.76 -6.49 6.45
CA ALA A 52 -6.00 -5.29 7.26
C ALA A 52 -5.02 -4.16 6.90
N LEU A 53 -3.74 -4.50 6.67
CA LEU A 53 -2.74 -3.51 6.28
C LEU A 53 -3.02 -2.94 4.89
N GLY A 54 -3.32 -3.78 3.91
CA GLY A 54 -3.64 -3.33 2.55
C GLY A 54 -4.84 -2.40 2.53
N GLN A 55 -5.91 -2.72 3.28
CA GLN A 55 -7.08 -1.85 3.42
C GLN A 55 -6.74 -0.53 4.11
N ALA A 56 -6.02 -0.57 5.22
CA ALA A 56 -5.63 0.62 5.96
C ALA A 56 -4.73 1.58 5.14
N LEU A 57 -3.79 1.03 4.37
CA LEU A 57 -2.94 1.81 3.46
C LEU A 57 -3.73 2.38 2.29
N SER A 58 -4.67 1.59 1.73
CA SER A 58 -5.59 2.05 0.68
C SER A 58 -6.43 3.23 1.14
N ASP A 59 -7.01 3.15 2.34
CA ASP A 59 -7.79 4.25 2.92
C ASP A 59 -6.93 5.48 3.24
N ALA A 60 -5.68 5.29 3.66
CA ALA A 60 -4.75 6.40 3.87
C ALA A 60 -4.41 7.08 2.53
N ALA A 61 -4.14 6.29 1.48
CA ALA A 61 -3.82 6.79 0.15
C ALA A 61 -4.99 7.54 -0.49
N ARG A 62 -6.22 7.08 -0.25
CA ARG A 62 -7.44 7.74 -0.73
C ARG A 62 -7.73 9.07 -0.01
N ARG A 63 -7.36 9.21 1.27
CA ARG A 63 -7.62 10.42 2.06
C ARG A 63 -6.51 11.47 1.97
N HIS A 64 -5.31 11.05 1.62
CA HIS A 64 -4.12 11.90 1.64
C HIS A 64 -3.37 11.76 0.32
N ASP A 65 -3.69 12.66 -0.61
CA ASP A 65 -3.07 12.72 -1.91
C ASP A 65 -1.54 12.76 -1.81
N ASN A 66 -0.89 11.99 -2.67
CA ASN A 66 0.57 11.93 -2.80
C ASN A 66 1.34 11.57 -1.51
N LEU A 67 0.67 11.10 -0.45
CA LEU A 67 1.32 10.74 0.83
C LEU A 67 2.45 9.71 0.63
N PHE A 68 2.21 8.74 -0.25
CA PHE A 68 3.15 7.65 -0.53
C PHE A 68 4.11 7.94 -1.68
N LEU A 69 3.87 9.00 -2.47
CA LEU A 69 4.75 9.46 -3.56
C LEU A 69 5.89 10.31 -3.01
N CYS A 70 6.69 9.71 -2.14
CA CYS A 70 7.87 10.34 -1.57
C CYS A 70 8.93 9.30 -1.23
N LYS A 71 10.18 9.72 -0.98
CA LYS A 71 11.29 8.81 -0.62
C LYS A 71 11.00 7.90 0.58
N ALA A 72 10.12 8.32 1.48
CA ALA A 72 9.72 7.51 2.63
C ALA A 72 8.65 6.45 2.27
N GLY A 73 7.80 6.75 1.28
CA GLY A 73 6.73 5.87 0.81
C GLY A 73 7.16 4.87 -0.25
N LEU A 74 8.22 5.14 -1.03
CA LEU A 74 8.72 4.22 -2.07
C LEU A 74 8.90 2.77 -1.57
N PRO A 75 9.55 2.52 -0.41
CA PRO A 75 9.72 1.13 0.04
C PRO A 75 8.40 0.42 0.33
N LEU A 76 7.34 1.17 0.70
CA LEU A 76 6.01 0.61 0.92
C LEU A 76 5.30 0.33 -0.41
N LEU A 77 5.51 1.15 -1.42
CA LEU A 77 5.04 0.86 -2.78
C LEU A 77 5.75 -0.39 -3.32
N ASP A 78 7.08 -0.48 -3.17
CA ASP A 78 7.87 -1.66 -3.53
C ASP A 78 7.38 -2.94 -2.82
N GLY A 79 7.17 -2.85 -1.50
CA GLY A 79 6.67 -3.97 -0.71
C GLY A 79 5.27 -4.43 -1.16
N ALA A 80 4.38 -3.48 -1.48
CA ALA A 80 3.02 -3.79 -1.90
C ALA A 80 3.01 -4.50 -3.24
N LEU A 81 3.88 -4.09 -4.17
CA LEU A 81 4.06 -4.76 -5.45
C LEU A 81 4.50 -6.20 -5.29
N MET A 82 5.52 -6.42 -4.47
CA MET A 82 6.00 -7.76 -4.21
C MET A 82 4.87 -8.66 -3.68
N LEU A 83 4.05 -8.16 -2.77
CA LEU A 83 2.91 -8.92 -2.24
C LEU A 83 1.82 -9.19 -3.27
N VAL A 84 1.50 -8.23 -4.14
CA VAL A 84 0.55 -8.42 -5.25
C VAL A 84 1.02 -9.53 -6.21
N VAL A 85 2.34 -9.68 -6.38
CA VAL A 85 2.93 -10.70 -7.27
C VAL A 85 2.99 -12.07 -6.59
N THR A 86 3.27 -12.12 -5.29
CA THR A 86 3.75 -13.35 -4.62
C THR A 86 2.75 -13.99 -3.66
N THR A 87 1.73 -13.28 -3.19
CA THR A 87 0.86 -13.75 -2.09
C THR A 87 -0.62 -13.62 -2.42
N SER A 88 -1.51 -14.19 -1.59
CA SER A 88 -2.95 -13.87 -1.53
C SER A 88 -3.17 -13.27 -0.14
N PRO A 89 -3.31 -11.94 0.01
CA PRO A 89 -4.40 -11.14 -0.58
C PRO A 89 -3.90 -10.05 -1.56
N GLN A 90 -4.00 -10.33 -2.85
CA GLN A 90 -3.51 -9.45 -3.92
C GLN A 90 -4.38 -8.19 -4.06
N HIS A 91 -5.68 -8.32 -3.81
CA HIS A 91 -6.65 -7.27 -4.14
C HIS A 91 -6.48 -6.02 -3.27
N THR A 92 -6.21 -6.14 -1.97
CA THR A 92 -6.12 -4.97 -1.07
C THR A 92 -4.86 -4.15 -1.32
N PHE A 93 -3.71 -4.79 -1.54
CA PHE A 93 -2.50 -4.09 -1.94
C PHE A 93 -2.59 -3.53 -3.36
N GLN A 94 -3.36 -4.17 -4.24
CA GLN A 94 -3.65 -3.63 -5.56
C GLN A 94 -4.50 -2.35 -5.50
N LEU A 95 -5.53 -2.30 -4.65
CA LEU A 95 -6.30 -1.09 -4.38
C LEU A 95 -5.42 0.02 -3.77
N PHE A 96 -4.56 -0.33 -2.80
CA PHE A 96 -3.60 0.62 -2.26
C PHE A 96 -2.73 1.24 -3.35
N LEU A 97 -2.12 0.43 -4.22
CA LEU A 97 -1.32 0.93 -5.34
C LEU A 97 -2.13 1.79 -6.31
N TRP A 98 -3.39 1.44 -6.57
CA TRP A 98 -4.28 2.23 -7.41
C TRP A 98 -4.47 3.65 -6.87
N HIS A 99 -4.82 3.78 -5.58
CA HIS A 99 -5.01 5.08 -4.95
C HIS A 99 -3.70 5.85 -4.78
N ALA A 100 -2.64 5.18 -4.34
CA ALA A 100 -1.36 5.81 -4.05
C ALA A 100 -0.65 6.37 -5.30
N LEU A 101 -0.89 5.77 -6.47
CA LEU A 101 -0.29 6.18 -7.74
C LEU A 101 -1.22 7.04 -8.60
N GLN A 102 -2.41 7.39 -8.08
CA GLN A 102 -3.36 8.33 -8.69
C GLN A 102 -3.57 8.12 -10.20
N ARG A 103 -4.05 6.93 -10.57
CA ARG A 103 -4.16 6.51 -11.98
C ARG A 103 -5.16 7.29 -12.85
N GLN A 104 -5.83 8.30 -12.34
CA GLN A 104 -6.72 9.13 -13.16
C GLN A 104 -5.93 10.00 -14.15
N ASP A 105 -4.72 10.46 -13.81
CA ASP A 105 -3.96 11.41 -14.65
C ASP A 105 -2.55 10.93 -15.08
N GLU A 106 -2.18 9.66 -14.85
CA GLU A 106 -0.83 9.08 -15.09
C GLU A 106 0.35 9.74 -14.34
N ASP A 107 0.18 10.92 -13.75
CA ASP A 107 1.23 11.72 -13.14
C ASP A 107 1.88 11.04 -11.92
N GLY A 108 1.08 10.39 -11.07
CA GLY A 108 1.59 9.70 -9.89
C GLY A 108 2.50 8.51 -10.22
N LEU A 109 2.20 7.80 -11.32
CA LEU A 109 3.01 6.69 -11.81
C LEU A 109 4.33 7.19 -12.41
N ARG A 110 4.32 8.31 -13.14
CA ARG A 110 5.54 8.95 -13.65
C ARG A 110 6.43 9.45 -12.53
N GLU A 111 5.84 10.05 -11.50
CA GLU A 111 6.59 10.51 -10.34
C GLU A 111 7.20 9.34 -9.56
N TYR A 112 6.45 8.26 -9.37
CA TYR A 112 7.00 7.03 -8.81
C TYR A 112 8.21 6.53 -9.62
N MET A 113 8.14 6.46 -10.95
CA MET A 113 9.27 6.01 -11.78
C MET A 113 10.49 6.91 -11.63
N ARG A 114 10.28 8.22 -11.66
CA ARG A 114 11.34 9.22 -11.48
C ARG A 114 12.04 9.01 -10.14
N LEU A 115 11.27 8.64 -9.12
CA LEU A 115 11.77 8.39 -7.78
C LEU A 115 12.39 7.00 -7.59
N ALA A 116 11.95 5.99 -8.35
CA ALA A 116 12.30 4.58 -8.17
C ALA A 116 13.48 4.08 -9.03
N GLU A 117 14.16 4.95 -9.78
CA GLU A 117 15.36 4.71 -10.62
C GLU A 117 15.80 3.22 -10.76
N GLY A 118 15.51 2.56 -11.90
CA GLY A 118 16.03 1.23 -12.23
C GLY A 118 14.99 0.17 -12.63
N GLU A 119 15.38 -1.11 -12.60
CA GLU A 119 14.56 -2.26 -13.06
C GLU A 119 13.21 -2.39 -12.32
N ASN A 120 13.14 -1.95 -11.06
CA ASN A 120 11.90 -1.94 -10.27
C ASN A 120 10.82 -1.07 -10.93
N GLY A 121 11.18 0.08 -11.50
CA GLY A 121 10.25 0.95 -12.25
C GLY A 121 9.74 0.33 -13.55
N THR A 122 10.54 -0.53 -14.20
CA THR A 122 10.16 -1.22 -15.44
C THR A 122 9.26 -2.44 -15.17
N ILE A 123 9.58 -3.23 -14.14
CA ILE A 123 8.74 -4.34 -13.69
C ILE A 123 7.40 -3.80 -13.19
N MET A 124 7.43 -2.71 -12.43
CA MET A 124 6.26 -1.92 -12.03
C MET A 124 5.36 -1.65 -13.23
N MET A 125 5.88 -1.10 -14.32
CA MET A 125 5.10 -0.80 -15.52
C MET A 125 4.38 -1.99 -16.11
N SER A 126 5.06 -3.12 -16.28
CA SER A 126 4.47 -4.34 -16.83
C SER A 126 3.34 -4.86 -15.93
N LEU A 127 3.55 -4.85 -14.62
CA LEU A 127 2.61 -5.39 -13.63
C LEU A 127 1.40 -4.48 -13.42
N ILE A 128 1.64 -3.19 -13.22
CA ILE A 128 0.62 -2.16 -13.00
C ILE A 128 -0.24 -1.99 -14.24
N THR A 129 0.35 -1.91 -15.42
CA THR A 129 -0.42 -1.74 -16.67
C THR A 129 -1.28 -2.96 -16.95
N LYS A 130 -0.78 -4.19 -16.72
CA LYS A 130 -1.55 -5.42 -17.01
C LYS A 130 -2.57 -5.78 -15.94
N ARG A 131 -2.32 -5.49 -14.66
CA ARG A 131 -3.22 -5.85 -13.55
C ARG A 131 -4.21 -4.75 -13.21
N LEU A 132 -3.81 -3.48 -13.22
CA LEU A 132 -4.74 -2.38 -12.93
C LEU A 132 -5.67 -2.09 -14.12
N ALA A 133 -5.25 -2.32 -15.37
CA ALA A 133 -6.17 -2.27 -16.52
C ALA A 133 -7.22 -3.38 -16.52
N LYS A 134 -7.06 -4.40 -15.65
CA LYS A 134 -8.01 -5.50 -15.44
C LYS A 134 -8.79 -5.36 -14.15
N LEU A 135 -8.56 -4.31 -13.36
CA LEU A 135 -9.47 -4.02 -12.27
C LEU A 135 -10.79 -3.58 -12.89
N PRO A 136 -11.92 -4.21 -12.53
CA PRO A 136 -13.19 -3.56 -12.79
C PRO A 136 -13.11 -2.16 -12.18
N VAL A 137 -13.56 -1.16 -12.93
CA VAL A 137 -13.94 0.13 -12.35
C VAL A 137 -14.85 -0.27 -11.20
N VAL A 138 -14.38 -0.09 -9.97
CA VAL A 138 -15.25 -0.29 -8.81
C VAL A 138 -16.21 0.88 -8.94
N ASP A 139 -17.36 0.62 -9.55
CA ASP A 139 -18.51 1.48 -9.38
C ASP A 139 -18.68 1.59 -7.87
N GLU A 140 -18.49 2.81 -7.36
CA GLU A 140 -18.97 3.17 -6.06
C GLU A 140 -20.49 2.98 -6.13
N GLU A 141 -20.98 1.77 -5.85
CA GLU A 141 -22.40 1.53 -5.67
C GLU A 141 -22.84 2.36 -4.46
N GLU A 142 -23.43 3.48 -4.85
CA GLU A 142 -24.39 4.36 -4.20
C GLU A 142 -24.74 3.98 -2.75
N GLY A 143 -24.47 4.93 -1.86
CA GLY A 143 -25.11 4.95 -0.56
C GLY A 143 -26.64 4.88 -0.71
N THR A 144 -27.23 3.94 0.01
CA THR A 144 -28.58 4.04 0.58
C THR A 144 -28.59 3.45 1.98
#